data_AF-A0A7C5SSP6-F1
#
_entry.id   AF-A0A7C5SSP6-F1
#
_cell.length_a   1.000
_cell.length_b   1.000
_cell.length_c   1.000
_cell.angle_alpha   90.00
_cell.angle_beta   90.00
_cell.angle_gamma   90.00
#
_symmetry.space_group_name_H-M   'P 1'
#
loop_
_entity.id
_entity.type
_entity.pdbx_description
1 polymer ?
#
loop_
_entity_poly.entity_id
_entity_poly.type
_entity_poly.pdbx_seq_one_letter_code
_entity_poly.pdbx_strand_id
1 'polypeptide(L)'
;MQTVSRHIPAARRRAFQWRAWVTLVLLGTATWLAISGVVLYLAPSGRVAKTVDWRLLWLAKEQWEALHTVFGFVFLVLAGVHLKYNGRSILAYQRRRAAEVAQVRREAAWASLALLLVTLAAVYDWAPVRQVMAWSEGMNAV
;
A
#
# COMPACT_ATOMS: atom_id res chain seq x y z
N MET A 1 45.21 35.58 -29.12
CA MET A 1 44.21 34.50 -29.28
C MET A 1 44.23 33.63 -28.03
N GLN A 2 43.21 33.71 -27.17
CA GLN A 2 43.09 32.88 -25.96
C GLN A 2 42.17 31.70 -26.25
N THR A 3 42.71 30.48 -26.18
CA THR A 3 41.95 29.24 -26.33
C THR A 3 41.23 28.92 -25.02
N VAL A 4 39.92 29.13 -24.99
CA VAL A 4 39.05 28.72 -23.87
C VAL A 4 38.99 27.20 -23.84
N SER A 5 39.81 26.58 -22.98
CA SER A 5 39.72 25.15 -22.66
C SER A 5 38.40 24.91 -21.92
N ARG A 6 37.41 24.31 -22.61
CA ARG A 6 36.17 23.87 -21.98
C ARG A 6 36.46 22.62 -21.17
N HIS A 7 36.54 22.76 -19.85
CA HIS A 7 36.44 21.62 -18.95
C HIS A 7 35.04 21.01 -19.08
N ILE A 8 34.91 19.92 -19.84
CA ILE A 8 33.73 19.06 -19.82
C ILE A 8 33.82 18.25 -18.52
N PRO A 9 32.95 18.47 -17.52
CA PRO A 9 32.96 17.65 -16.33
C PRO A 9 32.59 16.21 -16.72
N ALA A 10 33.46 15.27 -16.40
CA ALA A 10 33.19 13.85 -16.60
C ALA A 10 31.84 13.48 -15.98
N ALA A 11 30.99 12.81 -16.76
CA ALA A 11 29.68 12.37 -16.29
C ALA A 11 29.87 11.47 -15.06
N ARG A 12 29.55 11.99 -13.86
CA ARG A 12 29.55 11.20 -12.63
C ARG A 12 28.59 10.03 -12.82
N ARG A 13 29.11 8.79 -12.86
CA ARG A 13 28.26 7.59 -12.76
C ARG A 13 27.49 7.69 -11.45
N ARG A 14 26.17 7.86 -11.53
CA ARG A 14 25.32 7.86 -10.33
C ARG A 14 25.31 6.45 -9.78
N ALA A 15 25.81 6.28 -8.55
CA ALA A 15 25.67 5.03 -7.82
C ALA A 15 24.17 4.69 -7.66
N PHE A 16 23.86 3.40 -7.61
CA PHE A 16 22.49 2.91 -7.48
C PHE A 16 21.82 3.46 -6.21
N GLN A 17 20.61 4.02 -6.36
CA GLN A 17 19.92 4.73 -5.28
C GLN A 17 19.03 3.76 -4.49
N TRP A 18 19.63 3.00 -3.57
CA TRP A 18 18.93 1.94 -2.81
C TRP A 18 17.65 2.41 -2.11
N ARG A 19 17.65 3.64 -1.57
CA ARG A 19 16.48 4.23 -0.91
C ARG A 19 15.31 4.46 -1.87
N ALA A 20 15.59 4.95 -3.08
CA ALA A 20 14.57 5.18 -4.10
C ALA A 20 14.02 3.84 -4.62
N TRP A 21 14.90 2.86 -4.81
CA TRP A 21 14.50 1.51 -5.22
C TRP A 21 13.56 0.87 -4.21
N VAL A 22 13.89 0.87 -2.90
CA VAL A 22 13.02 0.31 -1.85
C VAL A 22 11.64 0.99 -1.86
N THR A 23 11.58 2.31 -2.01
CA THR A 23 10.30 3.04 -2.07
C THR A 23 9.47 2.67 -3.29
N LEU A 24 10.09 2.53 -4.47
CA LEU A 24 9.40 2.15 -5.70
C LEU A 24 8.87 0.71 -5.63
N VAL A 25 9.67 -0.22 -5.09
CA VAL A 25 9.22 -1.61 -4.90
C VAL A 25 8.09 -1.66 -3.87
N LEU A 26 8.19 -0.91 -2.76
CA LEU A 26 7.13 -0.83 -1.77
C LEU A 26 5.83 -0.31 -2.38
N LEU A 27 5.89 0.74 -3.19
CA LEU A 27 4.73 1.27 -3.91
C LEU A 27 4.13 0.22 -4.85
N GLY A 28 4.97 -0.48 -5.63
CA GLY A 28 4.51 -1.55 -6.51
C GLY A 28 3.83 -2.69 -5.75
N THR A 29 4.37 -3.10 -4.59
CA THR A 29 3.73 -4.11 -3.74
C THR A 29 2.40 -3.64 -3.15
N ALA A 30 2.30 -2.36 -2.76
CA ALA A 30 1.04 -1.77 -2.30
C ALA A 30 -0.02 -1.73 -3.41
N THR A 31 0.37 -1.40 -4.64
CA THR A 31 -0.52 -1.43 -5.81
C THR A 31 -1.04 -2.83 -6.06
N TRP A 32 -0.18 -3.86 -6.02
CA TRP A 32 -0.62 -5.24 -6.19
C TRP A 32 -1.55 -5.72 -5.07
N LEU A 33 -1.30 -5.30 -3.82
CA LEU A 33 -2.20 -5.56 -2.70
C LEU A 33 -3.57 -4.91 -2.89
N ALA A 34 -3.61 -3.67 -3.38
CA ALA A 34 -4.88 -2.98 -3.65
C ALA A 34 -5.66 -3.68 -4.78
N ILE A 35 -4.99 -4.01 -5.90
CA ILE A 35 -5.62 -4.71 -7.01
C ILE A 35 -6.16 -6.07 -6.54
N SER A 36 -5.31 -6.89 -5.93
CA SER A 36 -5.72 -8.22 -5.48
C SER A 36 -6.77 -8.16 -4.37
N GLY A 37 -6.74 -7.17 -3.48
CA GLY A 37 -7.79 -6.96 -2.48
C GLY A 37 -9.15 -6.64 -3.10
N VAL A 38 -9.17 -5.77 -4.12
CA VAL A 38 -10.40 -5.50 -4.90
C VAL A 38 -10.87 -6.77 -5.61
N VAL A 39 -9.98 -7.50 -6.27
CA VAL A 39 -10.34 -8.75 -6.95
C VAL A 39 -10.92 -9.77 -5.98
N LEU A 40 -10.35 -9.93 -4.79
CA LEU A 40 -10.84 -10.86 -3.77
C LEU A 40 -12.17 -10.41 -3.15
N TYR A 41 -12.43 -9.11 -3.10
CA TYR A 41 -13.73 -8.57 -2.70
C TYR A 41 -14.82 -8.83 -3.76
N LEU A 42 -14.46 -8.85 -5.05
CA LEU A 42 -15.35 -9.24 -6.14
C LEU A 42 -15.51 -10.76 -6.29
N ALA A 43 -14.51 -11.53 -5.86
CA ALA A 43 -14.48 -12.97 -6.07
C ALA A 43 -15.53 -13.67 -5.21
N PRO A 44 -16.27 -14.64 -5.78
CA PRO A 44 -17.31 -15.33 -5.04
C PRO A 44 -16.78 -16.22 -3.94
N SER A 45 -17.67 -16.66 -3.05
CA SER A 45 -17.31 -17.58 -1.97
C SER A 45 -16.49 -18.76 -2.50
N GLY A 46 -15.50 -19.25 -1.74
CA GLY A 46 -14.54 -20.24 -2.25
C GLY A 46 -15.17 -21.53 -2.78
N ARG A 47 -16.34 -21.91 -2.28
CA ARG A 47 -17.10 -23.06 -2.83
C ARG A 47 -17.73 -22.72 -4.18
N VAL A 48 -18.42 -21.58 -4.29
CA VAL A 48 -19.06 -21.15 -5.54
C VAL A 48 -18.01 -20.92 -6.61
N ALA A 49 -16.91 -20.24 -6.27
CA ALA A 49 -15.79 -19.98 -7.18
C ALA A 49 -15.26 -21.25 -7.84
N LYS A 50 -15.16 -22.36 -7.10
CA LYS A 50 -14.73 -23.66 -7.65
C LYS A 50 -15.78 -24.29 -8.55
N THR A 51 -17.06 -24.22 -8.15
CA THR A 51 -18.16 -24.81 -8.92
C THR A 51 -18.34 -24.13 -10.27
N VAL A 52 -18.14 -22.81 -10.35
CA VAL A 52 -18.31 -22.04 -11.61
C VAL A 52 -17.01 -21.85 -12.41
N ASP A 53 -15.90 -22.50 -12.00
CA ASP A 53 -14.54 -22.25 -12.52
C ASP A 53 -14.25 -20.74 -12.65
N TRP A 54 -14.51 -19.99 -11.57
CA TRP A 54 -14.37 -18.55 -11.56
C TRP A 54 -12.92 -18.16 -11.87
N ARG A 55 -12.76 -17.31 -12.89
CA ARG A 55 -11.48 -16.78 -13.31
C ARG A 55 -11.59 -15.30 -13.59
N LEU A 56 -10.58 -14.56 -13.17
CA LEU A 56 -10.39 -13.18 -13.57
C LEU A 56 -8.98 -13.01 -14.09
N LEU A 57 -8.85 -12.46 -15.31
CA LEU A 57 -7.57 -12.40 -16.03
C LEU A 57 -6.87 -13.76 -15.96
N TRP A 58 -7.48 -14.82 -16.52
CA TRP A 58 -6.99 -16.22 -16.56
C TRP A 58 -6.69 -16.91 -15.21
N LEU A 59 -6.64 -16.17 -14.11
CA LEU A 59 -6.28 -16.65 -12.77
C LEU A 59 -7.53 -17.07 -11.98
N ALA A 60 -7.44 -18.21 -11.32
CA ALA A 60 -8.45 -18.68 -10.37
C ALA A 60 -8.40 -17.88 -9.05
N LYS A 61 -9.47 -17.93 -8.25
CA LYS A 61 -9.55 -17.22 -6.97
C LYS A 61 -8.38 -17.57 -6.04
N GLU A 62 -8.02 -18.84 -5.94
CA GLU A 62 -6.93 -19.34 -5.11
C GLU A 62 -5.57 -18.75 -5.52
N GLN A 63 -5.39 -18.47 -6.81
CA GLN A 63 -4.17 -17.85 -7.32
C GLN A 63 -4.13 -16.36 -6.96
N TRP A 64 -5.28 -15.67 -7.01
CA TRP A 64 -5.40 -14.30 -6.53
C TRP A 64 -5.17 -14.19 -5.01
N GLU A 65 -5.67 -15.14 -4.22
CA GLU A 65 -5.38 -15.25 -2.78
C GLU A 65 -3.88 -15.42 -2.54
N ALA A 66 -3.24 -16.36 -3.26
CA ALA A 66 -1.80 -16.59 -3.15
C ALA A 66 -0.98 -15.33 -3.49
N LEU A 67 -1.34 -14.62 -4.57
CA LEU A 67 -0.71 -13.34 -4.93
C LEU A 67 -0.86 -12.32 -3.79
N HIS A 68 -2.09 -12.10 -3.31
CA HIS A 68 -2.36 -11.13 -2.25
C HIS A 68 -1.54 -11.44 -0.99
N THR A 69 -1.54 -12.69 -0.54
CA THR A 69 -0.83 -13.11 0.67
C THR A 69 0.69 -12.95 0.53
N VAL A 70 1.28 -13.38 -0.58
CA VAL A 70 2.73 -13.28 -0.79
C VAL A 70 3.16 -11.82 -0.92
N PHE A 71 2.45 -11.01 -1.70
CA PHE A 71 2.72 -9.57 -1.79
C PHE A 71 2.51 -8.86 -0.43
N GLY A 72 1.59 -9.35 0.40
CA GLY A 72 1.37 -8.89 1.77
C GLY A 72 2.60 -9.08 2.65
N PHE A 73 3.14 -10.30 2.69
CA PHE A 73 4.37 -10.57 3.45
C PHE A 73 5.56 -9.74 2.93
N VAL A 74 5.74 -9.65 1.61
CA VAL A 74 6.79 -8.83 1.01
C VAL A 74 6.62 -7.35 1.38
N PHE A 75 5.40 -6.83 1.31
CA PHE A 75 5.08 -5.46 1.70
C PHE A 75 5.43 -5.20 3.17
N LEU A 76 5.10 -6.10 4.09
CA LEU A 76 5.43 -5.95 5.52
C LEU A 76 6.95 -5.88 5.75
N VAL A 77 7.71 -6.78 5.11
CA VAL A 77 9.18 -6.77 5.20
C VAL A 77 9.76 -5.48 4.62
N LEU A 78 9.32 -5.08 3.42
CA LEU A 78 9.77 -3.86 2.77
C LEU A 78 9.37 -2.60 3.54
N ALA A 79 8.19 -2.58 4.17
CA ALA A 79 7.73 -1.47 4.99
C ALA A 79 8.63 -1.30 6.23
N GLY A 80 9.01 -2.41 6.89
CA GLY A 80 9.97 -2.39 7.99
C GLY A 80 11.35 -1.88 7.55
N VAL A 81 11.86 -2.37 6.41
CA VAL A 81 13.11 -1.90 5.82
C VAL A 81 13.04 -0.42 5.43
N HIS A 82 11.94 0.02 4.83
CA HIS A 82 11.70 1.41 4.45
C HIS A 82 11.69 2.32 5.69
N LEU A 83 11.02 1.89 6.77
CA LEU A 83 10.99 2.64 8.03
C LEU A 83 12.38 2.71 8.67
N LYS A 84 13.21 1.66 8.57
CA LYS A 84 14.60 1.71 9.06
C LYS A 84 15.46 2.71 8.27
N TYR A 85 15.41 2.68 6.94
CA TYR A 85 16.26 3.54 6.10
C TYR A 85 15.77 4.99 6.00
N ASN A 86 14.45 5.22 6.03
CA ASN A 86 13.85 6.54 5.87
C ASN A 86 13.26 7.09 7.18
N GLY A 87 13.23 6.32 8.27
CA GLY A 87 12.62 6.72 9.54
C GLY A 87 13.24 7.98 10.13
N ARG A 88 14.56 8.19 10.01
CA ARG A 88 15.18 9.46 10.42
C ARG A 88 14.70 10.65 9.59
N SER A 89 14.47 10.46 8.29
CA SER A 89 13.94 11.50 7.40
C SER A 89 12.47 11.78 7.68
N ILE A 90 11.66 10.74 7.91
CA ILE A 90 10.25 10.86 8.28
C ILE A 90 10.14 11.57 9.63
N LEU A 91 10.91 11.14 10.64
CA LEU A 91 10.95 11.79 11.94
C LEU A 91 11.49 13.22 11.86
N ALA A 92 12.51 13.51 11.04
CA ALA A 92 13.02 14.87 10.86
C ALA A 92 12.00 15.77 10.14
N TYR A 93 11.25 15.25 9.17
CA TYR A 93 10.18 15.96 8.48
C TYR A 93 9.02 16.26 9.45
N GLN A 94 8.58 15.24 10.19
CA GLN A 94 7.57 15.38 11.25
C GLN A 94 8.05 16.34 12.35
N ARG A 95 9.35 16.31 12.73
CA ARG A 95 9.94 17.20 13.75
C ARG A 95 10.11 18.65 13.27
N ARG A 96 10.45 18.88 12.00
CA ARG A 96 10.47 20.23 11.41
C ARG A 96 9.07 20.84 11.34
N ARG A 97 8.05 20.04 11.02
CA ARG A 97 6.63 20.44 11.17
C ARG A 97 6.21 20.57 12.64
N ALA A 98 6.77 19.75 13.52
CA ALA A 98 6.51 19.80 14.96
C ALA A 98 7.21 20.95 15.69
N ALA A 99 7.86 21.90 14.99
CA ALA A 99 8.12 23.21 15.58
C ALA A 99 6.79 23.92 15.96
N GLU A 100 5.66 23.51 15.37
CA GLU A 100 4.29 23.76 15.84
C GLU A 100 3.74 22.54 16.62
N VAL A 101 4.36 22.24 17.77
CA VAL A 101 4.20 20.99 18.56
C VAL A 101 2.74 20.58 18.85
N ALA A 102 1.79 21.51 18.89
CA ALA A 102 0.38 21.22 19.18
C ALA A 102 -0.43 20.70 17.97
N GLN A 103 -0.20 21.23 16.75
CA GLN A 103 -1.01 20.87 15.58
C GLN A 103 -0.72 19.45 15.09
N VAL A 104 0.56 19.05 15.05
CA VAL A 104 0.97 17.69 14.63
C VAL A 104 0.41 16.62 15.57
N ARG A 105 0.35 16.89 16.89
CA ARG A 105 -0.26 15.96 17.87
C ARG A 105 -1.76 15.84 17.65
N ARG A 106 -2.44 16.92 17.27
CA ARG A 106 -3.88 16.93 16.96
C ARG A 106 -4.18 16.17 15.67
N GLU A 107 -3.40 16.39 14.61
CA GLU A 107 -3.52 15.63 13.36
C GLU A 107 -3.33 14.13 13.57
N ALA A 108 -2.29 13.73 14.33
CA ALA A 108 -2.05 12.32 14.65
C ALA A 108 -3.18 11.71 15.50
N ALA A 109 -3.73 12.47 16.45
CA ALA A 109 -4.87 12.03 17.26
C ALA A 109 -6.13 11.84 16.40
N TRP A 110 -6.43 12.78 15.50
CA TRP A 110 -7.56 12.65 14.56
C TRP A 110 -7.39 11.49 13.60
N ALA A 111 -6.18 11.28 13.06
CA ALA A 111 -5.89 10.13 12.21
C ALA A 111 -6.08 8.81 12.96
N SER A 112 -5.59 8.73 14.19
CA SER A 112 -5.74 7.54 15.05
C SER A 112 -7.21 7.29 15.41
N LEU A 113 -7.95 8.34 15.74
CA LEU A 113 -9.38 8.27 16.03
C LEU A 113 -10.17 7.83 14.79
N ALA A 114 -9.88 8.38 13.61
CA ALA A 114 -10.53 7.97 12.37
C ALA A 114 -10.29 6.49 12.06
N LEU A 115 -9.05 6.01 12.19
CA LEU A 115 -8.72 4.59 12.02
C LEU A 115 -9.45 3.71 13.03
N LEU A 116 -9.51 4.14 14.29
CA LEU A 116 -10.24 3.44 15.34
C LEU A 116 -11.73 3.37 15.00
N LEU A 117 -12.36 4.49 14.63
CA LEU A 117 -13.78 4.54 14.28
C LEU A 117 -14.11 3.66 13.07
N VAL A 118 -13.28 3.68 12.02
CA VAL A 118 -13.45 2.78 10.87
C VAL A 118 -13.33 1.32 11.28
N THR A 119 -12.37 1.00 12.15
CA THR A 119 -12.19 -0.36 12.68
C THR A 119 -13.40 -0.80 13.49
N LEU A 120 -13.89 0.04 14.42
CA LEU A 120 -15.07 -0.26 15.22
C LEU A 120 -16.32 -0.38 14.34
N ALA A 121 -16.48 0.49 13.34
CA ALA A 121 -17.59 0.41 12.39
C ALA A 121 -17.57 -0.92 11.61
N ALA A 122 -16.38 -1.44 11.27
CA ALA A 122 -16.24 -2.73 10.62
C ALA A 122 -16.53 -3.91 11.56
N VAL A 123 -16.05 -3.85 12.81
CA VAL A 123 -16.27 -4.91 13.80
C VAL A 123 -17.72 -5.00 14.26
N TYR A 124 -18.41 -3.86 14.42
CA TYR A 124 -19.80 -3.80 14.90
C TYR A 124 -20.84 -3.78 13.77
N ASP A 125 -20.45 -4.14 12.55
CA ASP A 125 -21.34 -4.22 11.37
C ASP A 125 -22.20 -2.95 11.19
N TRP A 126 -21.55 -1.79 11.21
CA TRP A 126 -22.27 -0.54 11.05
C TRP A 126 -22.90 -0.44 9.64
N ALA A 127 -24.03 0.26 9.51
CA ALA A 127 -24.84 0.21 8.29
C ALA A 127 -24.07 0.48 6.97
N PRO A 128 -23.13 1.45 6.89
CA PRO A 128 -22.33 1.65 5.69
C PRO A 128 -21.42 0.46 5.36
N VAL A 129 -20.83 -0.19 6.37
CA VAL A 129 -19.97 -1.37 6.16
C VAL A 129 -20.81 -2.55 5.67
N ARG A 130 -21.97 -2.78 6.30
CA ARG A 130 -22.90 -3.84 5.87
C ARG A 130 -23.32 -3.68 4.42
N GLN A 131 -23.60 -2.45 3.96
CA GLN A 131 -23.97 -2.20 2.56
C GLN A 131 -22.85 -2.57 1.58
N VAL A 132 -21.60 -2.25 1.92
CA VAL A 132 -20.43 -2.67 1.14
C VAL A 132 -20.39 -4.20 1.10
N MET A 133 -20.38 -4.88 2.25
CA MET A 133 -20.31 -6.34 2.29
C MET A 133 -21.48 -7.03 1.57
N ALA A 134 -22.71 -6.53 1.73
CA ALA A 134 -23.91 -7.06 1.08
C ALA A 134 -23.85 -6.96 -0.45
N TRP A 135 -23.16 -5.96 -0.99
CA TRP A 135 -22.96 -5.85 -2.44
C TRP A 135 -22.07 -6.97 -2.97
N SER A 136 -20.99 -7.30 -2.26
CA SER A 136 -20.15 -8.46 -2.58
C SER A 136 -20.95 -9.76 -2.48
N GLU A 137 -21.73 -9.93 -1.41
CA GLU A 137 -22.59 -11.11 -1.24
C GLU A 137 -23.64 -11.27 -2.33
N GLY A 138 -24.22 -10.16 -2.82
CA GLY A 138 -25.19 -10.18 -3.91
C GLY A 138 -24.61 -10.73 -5.22
N MET A 139 -23.34 -10.46 -5.51
CA MET A 139 -22.65 -11.05 -6.67
C MET A 139 -22.39 -12.56 -6.51
N ASN A 140 -22.39 -13.07 -5.28
CA ASN A 140 -22.10 -14.48 -4.96
C ASN A 140 -23.35 -15.36 -5.01
N ALA A 141 -24.54 -14.74 -5.11
CA ALA A 141 -25.84 -15.40 -5.08
C ALA A 141 -26.44 -15.65 -6.47
N VAL A 142 -25.75 -15.21 -7.53
CA VAL A 142 -26.10 -15.42 -8.95
C VAL A 142 -25.22 -16.54 -9.52
#